data_AF-A0A6I5C926-F1
#
_entry.id   AF-A0A6I5C926-F1
#
_cell.length_a   1.000
_cell.length_b   1.000
_cell.length_c   1.000
_cell.angle_alpha   90.00
_cell.angle_beta   90.00
_cell.angle_gamma   90.00
#
_symmetry.space_group_name_H-M   'P 1'
#
loop_
_entity.id
_entity.type
_entity.pdbx_description
1 polymer ?
#
loop_
_entity_poly.entity_id
_entity_poly.type
_entity_poly.pdbx_seq_one_letter_code
_entity_poly.pdbx_strand_id
1 'polypeptide(L)' 'MRCLVTGGSGFIGRHVARRFHEGGHEVLVLDTRWTPGDPFPGEAASVTDEHRLRELFAEWRPDVVA' A
#
# COMPACT_ATOMS: atom_id res chain seq x y z
N MET A 1 -3.20 -11.29 7.11
CA MET A 1 -3.90 -9.99 7.15
C MET A 1 -3.56 -9.25 5.87
N ARG A 2 -4.49 -8.41 5.42
CA ARG A 2 -4.30 -7.48 4.30
C ARG A 2 -3.83 -6.13 4.85
N CYS A 3 -2.62 -5.74 4.47
CA CYS A 3 -1.98 -4.50 4.89
C CYS A 3 -1.97 -3.52 3.71
N LEU A 4 -2.53 -2.34 3.91
CA LEU A 4 -2.34 -1.20 3.00
C LEU A 4 -1.21 -0.33 3.55
N VAL A 5 -0.13 -0.16 2.78
CA VAL A 5 0.99 0.71 3.15
C VAL A 5 0.95 1.96 2.29
N THR A 6 0.57 3.08 2.89
CA THR A 6 0.61 4.38 2.26
C THR A 6 2.05 4.93 2.25
N GLY A 7 2.43 5.64 1.19
CA GLY A 7 3.80 6.14 1.06
C GLY A 7 4.86 5.03 0.95
N GLY A 8 4.46 3.83 0.49
CA GLY A 8 5.29 2.63 0.48
C GLY A 8 6.52 2.71 -0.44
N SER A 9 6.57 3.65 -1.39
CA SER A 9 7.76 3.94 -2.21
C SER A 9 8.74 4.91 -1.52
N GLY A 10 8.40 5.40 -0.32
CA GLY A 10 9.22 6.31 0.49
C GLY A 10 10.33 5.64 1.30
N PHE A 11 10.98 6.43 2.17
CA PHE A 11 12.07 5.96 3.04
C PHE A 11 11.58 4.92 4.05
N ILE A 12 10.57 5.27 4.85
CA ILE A 12 10.04 4.39 5.91
C ILE A 12 9.08 3.34 5.33
N GLY A 13 8.16 3.77 4.45
CA GLY A 13 7.09 2.92 3.92
C GLY A 13 7.60 1.62 3.27
N ARG A 14 8.69 1.67 2.50
CA ARG A 14 9.27 0.45 1.88
C ARG A 14 9.76 -0.57 2.91
N HIS A 15 10.28 -0.11 4.04
CA HIS A 15 10.76 -1.00 5.11
C HIS A 15 9.58 -1.58 5.88
N VAL A 16 8.49 -0.83 6.05
CA VAL A 16 7.22 -1.32 6.61
C VAL A 16 6.59 -2.38 5.70
N ALA A 17 6.45 -2.09 4.40
CA ALA A 17 5.95 -3.03 3.40
C ALA A 17 6.75 -4.34 3.40
N ARG A 18 8.09 -4.23 3.39
CA ARG A 18 8.97 -5.39 3.52
C ARG A 18 8.73 -6.16 4.81
N ARG A 19 8.62 -5.47 5.95
CA ARG A 19 8.46 -6.13 7.25
C ARG A 19 7.11 -6.86 7.38
N PHE A 20 6.05 -6.31 6.80
CA PHE A 20 4.74 -6.97 6.73
C PHE A 20 4.78 -8.18 5.80
N HIS A 21 5.42 -8.05 4.64
CA HIS A 21 5.60 -9.15 3.72
C HIS A 21 6.41 -10.31 4.34
N GLU A 22 7.56 -10.01 4.95
CA GLU A 22 8.38 -10.98 5.71
C GLU A 22 7.61 -11.62 6.89
N GLY A 23 6.59 -10.93 7.41
CA GLY A 23 5.67 -11.45 8.43
C GLY A 23 4.56 -12.36 7.89
N GLY A 24 4.52 -12.62 6.58
CA GLY A 24 3.50 -13.46 5.93
C GLY A 24 2.17 -12.74 5.72
N HIS A 25 2.16 -11.41 5.65
CA HIS A 25 0.96 -10.63 5.36
C HIS A 25 0.84 -10.31 3.86
N GLU A 26 -0.40 -10.14 3.40
CA GLU A 26 -0.68 -9.62 2.06
C GLU A 26 -0.49 -8.11 2.09
N VAL A 27 0.40 -7.57 1.24
CA VAL A 27 0.78 -6.16 1.25
C VAL A 27 0.35 -5.52 -0.06
N LEU A 28 -0.29 -4.35 0.03
CA LEU A 28 -0.57 -3.46 -1.09
C LEU A 28 0.00 -2.08 -0.78
N VAL A 29 0.74 -1.47 -1.72
CA VAL A 29 1.31 -0.12 -1.58
C VAL A 29 0.43 0.91 -2.27
N LEU A 30 0.20 2.04 -1.60
CA LEU A 30 -0.43 3.23 -2.18
C LEU A 30 0.53 4.42 -2.07
N ASP A 31 1.15 4.84 -3.16
CA ASP A 31 2.04 6.00 -3.19
C ASP A 31 1.95 6.66 -4.56
N THR A 32 1.88 7.99 -4.63
CA THR A 32 1.91 8.74 -5.90
C THR A 32 3.11 8.45 -6.80
N ARG A 33 4.18 7.85 -6.25
CA ARG A 33 5.41 7.48 -6.96
C ARG A 33 5.55 5.98 -7.21
N TRP A 34 4.55 5.17 -6.85
CA TRP A 34 4.58 3.74 -7.13
C TRP A 34 4.62 3.49 -8.64
N THR A 35 5.35 2.45 -9.05
CA THR A 35 5.52 2.02 -10.44
C THR A 35 5.42 0.50 -10.54
N PRO A 36 5.13 -0.06 -11.74
CA PRO A 36 5.12 -1.51 -11.93
C PRO A 36 6.47 -2.22 -11.63
N GLY A 37 7.57 -1.47 -11.50
CA GLY A 37 8.89 -2.00 -11.14
C GLY A 37 9.15 -2.05 -9.62
N ASP A 38 8.23 -1.55 -8.79
CA ASP A 38 8.37 -1.61 -7.34
C ASP A 38 8.29 -3.06 -6.81
N PRO A 39 8.98 -3.37 -5.70
CA PRO A 39 9.09 -4.75 -5.19
C PRO A 39 7.79 -5.32 -4.62
N PHE A 40 6.79 -4.48 -4.37
CA PHE A 40 5.50 -4.88 -3.80
C PHE A 40 4.36 -4.38 -4.69
N PRO A 41 3.27 -5.16 -4.83
CA PRO A 41 2.12 -4.74 -5.61
C PRO A 41 1.52 -3.47 -5.00
N GLY A 42 0.98 -2.62 -5.84
CA GLY A 42 0.46 -1.34 -5.42
C GLY A 42 -0.17 -0.56 -6.56
N GLU A 43 -0.49 0.69 -6.26
CA GLU A 43 -0.99 1.63 -7.25
C GLU A 43 -0.47 3.05 -7.00
N ALA A 44 -0.36 3.80 -8.10
CA ALA A 44 0.02 5.20 -8.07
C ALA A 44 -1.21 6.09 -7.82
N ALA A 45 -1.44 6.49 -6.58
CA ALA A 45 -2.53 7.39 -6.21
C ALA A 45 -2.21 8.21 -4.95
N SER A 46 -2.92 9.33 -4.80
CA SER A 46 -2.81 10.21 -3.63
C SER A 46 -3.77 9.77 -2.54
N VAL A 47 -3.32 9.81 -1.29
CA VAL A 47 -4.19 9.64 -0.11
C VAL A 47 -5.20 10.79 0.07
N THR A 48 -5.07 11.87 -0.71
CA THR A 48 -6.07 12.95 -0.74
C THR A 48 -7.16 12.73 -1.78
N ASP A 49 -7.08 11.66 -2.59
CA ASP A 49 -8.14 11.25 -3.53
C ASP A 49 -9.18 10.40 -2.79
N GLU A 50 -10.22 11.05 -2.28
CA GLU A 50 -11.27 10.39 -1.49
C GLU A 50 -12.01 9.31 -2.31
N HIS A 51 -12.26 9.56 -3.61
CA HIS A 51 -12.97 8.62 -4.46
C HIS A 51 -12.16 7.34 -4.61
N ARG A 52 -10.88 7.47 -4.96
CA ARG A 52 -9.99 6.31 -5.12
C ARG A 52 -9.80 5.56 -3.80
N LEU A 53 -9.66 6.26 -2.68
CA LEU A 53 -9.57 5.61 -1.37
C LEU A 53 -10.84 4.80 -1.05
N ARG A 54 -12.04 5.33 -1.35
CA ARG A 54 -13.30 4.60 -1.13
C ARG A 54 -13.36 3.31 -1.96
N GLU A 55 -12.98 3.37 -3.23
CA GLU A 55 -12.91 2.19 -4.11
C GLU A 55 -11.90 1.17 -3.59
N LEU A 56 -10.67 1.60 -3.30
CA LEU A 56 -9.62 0.71 -2.82
C LEU A 56 -10.01 0.04 -1.50
N PHE A 57 -10.64 0.75 -0.57
CA PHE A 57 -11.09 0.14 0.69
C PHE A 57 -12.21 -0.87 0.47
N ALA A 58 -13.10 -0.65 -0.50
CA ALA A 58 -14.15 -1.60 -0.84
C ALA A 58 -13.59 -2.87 -1.54
N GLU A 59 -12.61 -2.69 -2.43
CA GLU A 59 -11.97 -3.78 -3.19
C GLU A 59 -10.99 -4.59 -2.34
N TRP A 60 -10.02 -3.91 -1.73
CA TRP A 60 -8.92 -4.54 -0.99
C TRP A 60 -9.33 -4.96 0.42
N ARG A 61 -10.16 -4.15 1.09
CA ARG A 61 -10.60 -4.34 2.49
C ARG A 61 -9.41 -4.59 3.44
N PRO A 62 -8.53 -3.60 3.65
CA PRO A 62 -7.37 -3.78 4.52
C PRO A 62 -7.79 -4.04 5.97
N ASP A 63 -7.11 -4.98 6.62
CA ASP A 63 -7.21 -5.19 8.08
C ASP A 63 -6.42 -4.11 8.85
N VAL A 64 -5.36 -3.58 8.23
CA VAL A 64 -4.46 -2.55 8.78
C VAL A 64 -4.04 -1.57 7.69
N VAL A 65 -3.94 -0.29 8.06
CA VAL A 65 -3.37 0.79 7.25
C VAL A 65 -2.15 1.34 7.96
N ALA A 66 -1.04 1.48 7.24
CA ALA A 66 0.25 1.97 7.75
C ALA A 66 0.85 3.07 6.86
#